data_AF-A0A6G3QQF8-F1
#
_entry.id   AF-A0A6G3QQF8-F1
#
_cell.length_a   1.000
_cell.length_b   1.000
_cell.length_c   1.000
_cell.angle_alpha   90.00
_cell.angle_beta   90.00
_cell.angle_gamma   90.00
#
_symmetry.space_group_name_H-M   'P 1'
#
loop_
_entity.id
_entity.type
_entity.pdbx_description
1 polymer ?
#
loop_
_entity_poly.entity_id
_entity_poly.type
_entity_poly.pdbx_seq_one_letter_code
_entity_poly.pdbx_strand_id
1 'polypeptide(L)'
;AGTAAWVCTRAETWRGEGARVLAQFRTPGGPVGAVAAKAEDVPACGARAPHVLAGVLWKSEAGTWYLLAAGSRDVTSLEATGGVSGSAQGNLLTVEAEQGARADLKGTLKGGKPVEGLG
;
A
#
# COMPACT_ATOMS: atom_id res chain seq x y z
N ALA A 1 -20.17 -9.47 -0.69
CA ALA A 1 -18.98 -9.60 0.17
C ALA A 1 -17.91 -10.37 -0.58
N GLY A 2 -16.64 -9.98 -0.46
CA GLY A 2 -15.54 -10.67 -1.11
C GLY A 2 -14.19 -10.22 -0.57
N THR A 3 -13.14 -10.95 -0.93
CA THR A 3 -11.78 -10.71 -0.44
C THR A 3 -11.01 -9.87 -1.44
N ALA A 4 -10.44 -8.77 -0.97
CA ALA A 4 -9.46 -7.99 -1.72
C ALA A 4 -8.04 -8.51 -1.44
N ALA A 5 -7.11 -8.23 -2.35
CA ALA A 5 -5.71 -8.61 -2.19
C ALA A 5 -4.78 -7.44 -2.50
N TRP A 6 -3.63 -7.43 -1.84
CA TRP A 6 -2.53 -6.52 -2.14
C TRP A 6 -1.38 -7.30 -2.76
N VAL A 7 -0.80 -6.75 -3.82
CA VAL A 7 0.34 -7.35 -4.51
C VAL A 7 1.42 -6.30 -4.64
N CYS A 8 2.66 -6.67 -4.34
CA CYS A 8 3.80 -5.88 -4.74
C CYS A 8 4.57 -6.60 -5.84
N THR A 9 4.80 -5.88 -6.93
CA THR A 9 5.51 -6.38 -8.10
C THR A 9 6.80 -5.58 -8.25
N ARG A 10 7.93 -6.28 -8.29
CA ARG A 10 9.22 -5.71 -8.71
C ARG A 10 9.56 -6.25 -10.09
N ALA A 11 9.83 -5.36 -11.03
CA ALA A 11 10.33 -5.69 -12.36
C ALA A 11 11.71 -5.05 -12.55
N GLU A 12 12.63 -5.79 -13.16
CA GLU A 12 13.99 -5.32 -13.47
C GLU A 12 14.26 -5.54 -14.96
N THR A 13 15.19 -4.77 -15.51
CA THR A 13 15.66 -5.02 -16.87
C THR A 13 16.72 -6.12 -16.86
N TRP A 14 16.94 -6.77 -18.00
CA TRP A 14 18.03 -7.76 -18.16
C TRP A 14 19.43 -7.18 -17.91
N ARG A 15 19.60 -5.85 -17.94
CA ARG A 15 20.86 -5.16 -17.60
C ARG A 15 21.08 -5.08 -16.09
N GLY A 16 20.08 -5.42 -15.27
CA GLY A 16 20.14 -5.34 -13.81
C GLY A 16 19.90 -3.94 -13.24
N GLU A 17 19.52 -2.98 -14.09
CA GLU A 17 19.22 -1.59 -13.71
C GLU A 17 17.77 -1.22 -14.06
N GLY A 18 17.31 -0.05 -13.59
CA GLY A 18 15.99 0.47 -13.95
C GLY A 18 14.86 -0.30 -13.27
N ALA A 19 15.02 -0.67 -12.01
CA ALA A 19 13.98 -1.40 -11.29
C ALA A 19 12.69 -0.57 -11.22
N ARG A 20 11.54 -1.22 -11.40
CA ARG A 20 10.21 -0.62 -11.25
C ARG A 20 9.43 -1.43 -10.23
N VAL A 21 8.89 -0.73 -9.24
CA VAL A 21 8.08 -1.34 -8.18
C VAL A 21 6.66 -0.80 -8.27
N LEU A 22 5.68 -1.69 -8.25
CA LEU A 22 4.26 -1.38 -8.24
C LEU A 22 3.61 -2.03 -7.02
N ALA A 23 2.93 -1.24 -6.19
CA ALA A 23 1.98 -1.75 -5.22
C ALA A 23 0.57 -1.66 -5.80
N GLN A 24 -0.13 -2.80 -5.81
CA GLN A 24 -1.41 -2.94 -6.49
C GLN A 24 -2.49 -3.43 -5.52
N PHE A 25 -3.67 -2.81 -5.59
CA PHE A 25 -4.87 -3.25 -4.90
C PHE A 25 -5.79 -3.99 -5.87
N ARG A 26 -6.11 -5.24 -5.54
CA ARG A 26 -7.05 -6.08 -6.30
C ARG A 26 -8.37 -6.12 -5.56
N THR A 27 -9.40 -5.54 -6.16
CA THR A 27 -10.76 -5.60 -5.64
C THR A 27 -11.31 -7.03 -5.73
N PRO A 28 -12.30 -7.39 -4.91
CA PRO A 28 -12.97 -8.68 -5.03
C PRO A 28 -13.56 -8.86 -6.43
N GLY A 29 -13.27 -9.99 -7.08
CA GLY A 29 -13.77 -10.31 -8.43
C GLY A 29 -13.15 -9.48 -9.57
N GLY A 30 -12.26 -8.54 -9.27
CA GLY A 30 -11.58 -7.72 -10.28
C GLY A 30 -10.49 -8.51 -11.01
N PRO A 31 -10.45 -8.51 -12.36
CA PRO A 31 -9.44 -9.25 -13.12
C PRO A 31 -8.05 -8.58 -13.07
N VAL A 32 -8.00 -7.29 -12.73
CA VAL A 32 -6.78 -6.46 -12.70
C VAL A 32 -6.67 -5.71 -11.38
N GLY A 33 -5.43 -5.49 -10.93
CA GLY A 33 -5.14 -4.67 -9.75
C GLY A 33 -4.92 -3.21 -10.13
N ALA A 34 -5.59 -2.30 -9.43
CA ALA A 34 -5.34 -0.87 -9.53
C ALA A 34 -3.96 -0.53 -8.94
N VAL A 35 -3.16 0.27 -9.64
CA VAL A 35 -1.86 0.73 -9.13
C VAL A 35 -2.13 1.76 -8.03
N ALA A 36 -1.82 1.39 -6.79
CA ALA A 36 -1.97 2.24 -5.62
C ALA A 36 -0.73 3.14 -5.44
N ALA A 37 0.44 2.58 -5.74
CA ALA A 37 1.71 3.29 -5.68
C ALA A 37 2.72 2.71 -6.66
N LYS A 38 3.68 3.54 -7.06
CA LYS A 38 4.79 3.16 -7.92
C LYS A 38 6.07 3.87 -7.52
N ALA A 39 7.19 3.21 -7.70
CA ALA A 39 8.50 3.81 -7.52
C ALA A 39 9.50 3.21 -8.51
N GLU A 40 10.54 3.99 -8.83
CA GLU A 40 11.61 3.60 -9.73
C GLU A 40 12.93 3.58 -8.95
N ASP A 41 13.80 2.63 -9.27
CA ASP A 41 15.16 2.53 -8.71
C ASP A 41 15.22 2.42 -7.16
N VAL A 42 14.15 1.91 -6.55
CA VAL A 42 14.07 1.59 -5.11
C VAL A 42 14.25 0.09 -4.86
N PRO A 43 14.72 -0.34 -3.68
CA PRO A 43 14.94 -1.76 -3.37
C PRO A 43 13.66 -2.52 -2.95
N ALA A 44 12.53 -1.82 -2.78
CA ALA A 44 11.28 -2.38 -2.30
C ALA A 44 10.84 -3.64 -3.08
N CYS A 45 10.20 -4.56 -2.36
CA CYS A 45 9.69 -5.84 -2.87
C CYS A 45 10.76 -6.75 -3.49
N GLY A 46 12.04 -6.47 -3.21
CA GLY A 46 13.16 -7.35 -3.51
C GLY A 46 13.46 -8.29 -2.34
N ALA A 47 14.22 -9.35 -2.61
CA ALA A 47 14.58 -10.36 -1.61
C ALA A 47 15.28 -9.78 -0.36
N ARG A 48 16.04 -8.69 -0.51
CA ARG A 48 16.77 -8.01 0.58
C ARG A 48 15.99 -6.88 1.26
N ALA A 49 14.96 -6.36 0.59
CA ALA A 49 14.11 -5.30 1.10
C ALA A 49 12.65 -5.61 0.74
N PRO A 50 12.04 -6.62 1.39
CA PRO A 50 10.70 -7.09 1.05
C PRO A 50 9.59 -6.14 1.55
N HIS A 51 9.97 -5.08 2.26
CA HIS A 51 9.04 -4.17 2.92
C HIS A 51 8.42 -3.19 1.93
N VAL A 52 7.11 -3.01 2.03
CA VAL A 52 6.32 -2.05 1.25
C VAL A 52 5.12 -1.63 2.06
N LEU A 53 4.70 -0.38 1.88
CA LEU A 53 3.47 0.19 2.39
C LEU A 53 2.81 0.98 1.24
N ALA A 54 1.53 0.78 1.01
CA ALA A 54 0.78 1.53 0.01
C ALA A 54 -0.67 1.75 0.47
N GLY A 55 -1.33 2.74 -0.12
CA GLY A 55 -2.75 3.00 0.10
C GLY A 55 -3.45 3.44 -1.17
N VAL A 56 -4.77 3.21 -1.18
CA VAL A 56 -5.66 3.56 -2.28
C VAL A 56 -6.94 4.15 -1.72
N LEU A 57 -7.50 5.15 -2.40
CA LEU A 57 -8.88 5.53 -2.18
C LEU A 57 -9.80 4.56 -2.93
N TRP A 58 -10.70 3.93 -2.20
CA TRP A 58 -11.67 2.99 -2.74
C TRP A 58 -13.08 3.38 -2.32
N LYS A 59 -14.02 3.31 -3.26
CA LYS A 59 -15.43 3.55 -3.02
C LYS A 59 -16.14 2.21 -2.85
N SER A 60 -16.88 2.05 -1.75
CA SER A 60 -17.71 0.88 -1.53
C SER A 60 -18.92 0.85 -2.47
N GLU A 61 -19.54 -0.32 -2.60
CA GLU A 61 -20.79 -0.47 -3.36
C GLU A 61 -21.92 0.40 -2.80
N ALA A 62 -21.91 0.65 -1.48
CA ALA A 62 -22.85 1.55 -0.81
C ALA A 62 -22.56 3.04 -1.06
N GLY A 63 -21.42 3.36 -1.69
CA GLY A 63 -21.07 4.71 -2.09
C GLY A 63 -20.16 5.48 -1.13
N THR A 64 -19.81 4.89 0.01
CA THR A 64 -18.88 5.48 0.99
C THR A 64 -17.44 5.34 0.51
N TRP A 65 -16.65 6.40 0.66
CA TRP A 65 -15.23 6.40 0.33
C TRP A 65 -14.37 5.99 1.52
N TYR A 66 -13.33 5.22 1.25
CA TYR A 66 -12.37 4.76 2.25
C TYR A 66 -10.95 4.96 1.74
N LEU A 67 -10.06 5.35 2.64
CA LEU A 67 -8.65 5.02 2.51
C LEU A 67 -8.46 3.57 2.96
N LEU A 68 -8.00 2.74 2.04
CA LEU A 68 -7.49 1.40 2.34
C LEU A 68 -5.96 1.45 2.24
N ALA A 69 -5.27 1.03 3.29
CA ALA A 69 -3.82 0.91 3.27
C ALA A 69 -3.36 -0.47 3.76
N ALA A 70 -2.25 -0.93 3.21
CA ALA A 70 -1.65 -2.20 3.57
C ALA A 70 -0.13 -2.15 3.56
N GLY A 71 0.45 -2.84 4.54
CA GLY A 71 1.87 -3.10 4.66
C GLY A 71 2.22 -4.56 4.38
N SER A 72 3.48 -4.80 4.02
CA SER A 72 4.07 -6.15 4.02
C SER A 72 3.89 -6.86 5.37
N ARG A 73 4.00 -8.19 5.38
CA ARG A 73 3.71 -9.04 6.56
C ARG A 73 4.40 -8.65 7.88
N ASP A 74 5.55 -7.98 7.80
CA ASP A 74 6.35 -7.61 8.96
C ASP A 74 5.94 -6.24 9.52
N VAL A 75 5.00 -5.52 8.89
CA VAL A 75 4.44 -4.28 9.42
C VAL A 75 3.53 -4.59 10.60
N THR A 76 3.78 -3.94 11.73
CA THR A 76 3.07 -4.13 13.00
C THR A 76 2.14 -2.99 13.35
N SER A 77 2.28 -1.83 12.71
CA SER A 77 1.35 -0.71 12.85
C SER A 77 1.35 0.14 11.60
N LEU A 78 0.25 0.84 11.39
CA LEU A 78 0.03 1.78 10.29
C LEU A 78 -0.60 3.07 10.81
N GLU A 79 -0.21 4.17 10.18
CA GLU A 79 -0.76 5.49 10.40
C GLU A 79 -0.94 6.19 9.05
N ALA A 80 -2.09 6.82 8.89
CA ALA A 80 -2.39 7.74 7.82
C ALA A 80 -2.54 9.14 8.41
N THR A 81 -1.93 10.13 7.76
CA THR A 81 -2.02 11.55 8.14
C THR A 81 -2.31 12.42 6.92
N GLY A 82 -2.71 13.68 7.14
CA GLY A 82 -3.01 14.63 6.06
C GLY A 82 -4.51 14.81 5.83
N GLY A 83 -4.98 14.62 4.60
CA GLY A 83 -6.39 14.76 4.22
C GLY A 83 -7.30 13.64 4.74
N VAL A 84 -6.73 12.63 5.39
CA VAL A 84 -7.43 11.62 6.19
C VAL A 84 -6.49 11.22 7.31
N SER A 85 -7.05 10.96 8.49
CA SER A 85 -6.27 10.59 9.67
C SER A 85 -6.83 9.32 10.30
N GLY A 86 -5.94 8.40 10.63
CA GLY A 86 -6.30 7.17 11.32
C GLY A 86 -5.09 6.27 11.52
N SER A 87 -5.19 5.36 12.48
CA SER A 87 -4.14 4.39 12.75
C SER A 87 -4.74 3.03 13.07
N ALA A 88 -3.92 1.99 12.87
CA ALA A 88 -4.29 0.62 13.19
C ALA A 88 -3.07 -0.15 13.69
N GLN A 89 -3.33 -1.09 14.60
CA GLN A 89 -2.37 -2.15 14.91
C GLN A 89 -2.46 -3.23 13.81
N GLY A 90 -1.31 -3.76 13.41
CA GLY A 90 -1.17 -4.69 12.29
C GLY A 90 -0.81 -3.99 10.97
N ASN A 91 -0.97 -4.73 9.87
CA ASN A 91 -0.52 -4.33 8.54
C ASN A 91 -1.67 -3.94 7.60
N LEU A 92 -2.86 -3.69 8.12
CA LEU A 92 -4.02 -3.23 7.35
C LEU A 92 -4.66 -2.03 8.07
N LEU A 93 -5.09 -1.04 7.28
CA LEU A 93 -5.79 0.14 7.77
C LEU A 93 -6.97 0.43 6.85
N THR A 94 -8.12 0.77 7.45
CA THR A 94 -9.33 1.21 6.75
C THR A 94 -9.88 2.41 7.49
N VAL A 95 -9.97 3.54 6.81
CA VAL A 95 -10.47 4.80 7.37
C VAL A 95 -11.47 5.37 6.38
N GLU A 96 -12.63 5.82 6.85
CA GLU A 96 -13.56 6.58 6.02
C GLU A 96 -12.87 7.87 5.55
N ALA A 97 -13.07 8.23 4.28
CA ALA A 97 -12.39 9.35 3.67
C ALA A 97 -13.34 10.12 2.75
N GLU A 98 -12.95 11.33 2.39
CA GLU A 98 -13.63 12.08 1.33
C GLU A 98 -13.10 11.67 -0.04
N GLN A 99 -13.93 11.89 -1.08
CA GLN A 99 -13.49 11.70 -2.45
C GLN A 99 -12.29 12.60 -2.76
N GLY A 100 -11.19 12.01 -3.22
CA GLY A 100 -9.98 12.76 -3.61
C GLY A 100 -9.07 13.15 -2.44
N ALA A 101 -9.37 12.72 -1.21
CA ALA A 101 -8.47 12.86 -0.07
C ALA A 101 -7.06 12.29 -0.37
N ARG A 102 -6.02 12.96 0.14
CA ARG A 102 -4.63 12.51 0.04
C ARG A 102 -4.09 12.24 1.43
N ALA A 103 -3.35 11.14 1.58
CA ALA A 103 -2.79 10.72 2.85
C ALA A 103 -1.32 10.43 2.70
N ASP A 104 -0.54 10.84 3.69
CA ASP A 104 0.79 10.31 3.92
C ASP A 104 0.67 9.04 4.76
N LEU A 105 1.44 8.01 4.41
CA LEU A 105 1.42 6.72 5.10
C LEU A 105 2.74 6.47 5.79
N LYS A 106 2.65 6.06 7.06
CA LYS A 106 3.76 5.55 7.85
C LYS A 106 3.39 4.22 8.46
N GLY A 107 4.37 3.36 8.62
CA GLY A 107 4.24 2.11 9.35
C GLY A 107 5.46 1.81 10.18
N THR A 108 5.31 0.87 11.09
CA THR A 108 6.41 0.33 11.88
C THR A 108 6.56 -1.15 11.57
N LEU A 109 7.79 -1.59 11.32
CA LEU A 109 8.13 -2.99 11.12
C LEU A 109 8.36 -3.68 12.47
N LYS A 110 8.27 -5.01 12.47
CA LYS A 110 8.74 -5.85 13.55
C LYS A 110 10.20 -5.50 13.88
N GLY A 111 10.46 -5.12 15.12
CA GLY A 111 11.77 -4.59 15.55
C GLY A 111 11.84 -3.06 15.60
N GLY A 112 10.74 -2.35 15.32
CA GLY A 112 10.60 -0.91 15.54
C GLY A 112 11.09 -0.01 14.40
N LYS A 113 11.64 -0.57 13.33
CA LYS A 113 12.11 0.23 12.18
C LYS A 113 10.92 0.85 11.44
N PRO A 114 10.95 2.15 11.08
CA PRO A 114 9.90 2.75 10.29
C PRO A 114 9.93 2.28 8.82
N VAL A 115 8.75 2.30 8.18
CA VAL A 115 8.57 2.15 6.74
C VAL A 115 7.60 3.23 6.25
N GLU A 116 7.91 3.87 5.14
CA GLU A 116 7.10 4.91 4.53
C GLU A 116 6.26 4.36 3.37
N GLY A 117 5.23 5.09 2.99
CA GLY A 117 4.48 4.84 1.76
C GLY A 117 5.41 4.76 0.54
N LEU A 118 5.10 3.84 -0.37
CA LEU A 118 5.81 3.71 -1.63
C LEU A 118 5.51 4.93 -2.51
N GLY A 119 6.54 5.69 -2.87
CA GLY A 119 6.45 6.81 -3.80
C GLY A 119 6.26 8.14 -3.10
#